data_AF-A0A7C2QA72-F1
#
_entry.id   AF-A0A7C2QA72-F1
#
_cell.length_a   1.000
_cell.length_b   1.000
_cell.length_c   1.000
_cell.angle_alpha   90.00
_cell.angle_beta   90.00
_cell.angle_gamma   90.00
#
_symmetry.space_group_name_H-M   'P 1'
#
loop_
_entity.id
_entity.type
_entity.pdbx_description
1 polymer ?
#
loop_
_entity_poly.entity_id
_entity_poly.type
_entity_poly.pdbx_seq_one_letter_code
_entity_poly.pdbx_strand_id
1 'polypeptide(L)'
;MDSKKKTIIAIVLIIIAALIFAFQYQRTKEPPPKKVTAEDIKAEIQRIQNDPRMPPQAKAIAINQLLQYHPEVAKELQQQQPGR
;
A
#
# COMPACT_ATOMS: atom_id res chain seq x y z
N MET A 1 -24.38 -47.85 12.55
CA MET A 1 -24.51 -46.40 12.23
C MET A 1 -25.25 -46.27 10.92
N ASP A 2 -26.49 -45.76 10.99
CA ASP A 2 -27.44 -45.71 9.87
C ASP A 2 -26.91 -44.89 8.69
N SER A 3 -27.20 -45.32 7.46
CA SER A 3 -26.76 -44.64 6.24
C SER A 3 -27.19 -43.17 6.20
N LYS A 4 -28.38 -42.85 6.73
CA LYS A 4 -28.86 -41.46 6.88
C LYS A 4 -27.97 -40.59 7.77
N LYS A 5 -27.45 -41.15 8.88
CA LYS A 5 -26.53 -40.43 9.77
C LYS A 5 -25.19 -40.15 9.08
N LYS A 6 -24.69 -41.12 8.29
CA LYS A 6 -23.48 -40.93 7.47
C LYS A 6 -23.67 -39.84 6.42
N THR A 7 -24.83 -39.79 5.76
CA THR A 7 -25.15 -38.74 4.78
C THR A 7 -25.18 -37.36 5.42
N ILE A 8 -25.81 -37.21 6.59
CA ILE A 8 -25.86 -35.93 7.32
C ILE A 8 -24.44 -35.46 7.70
N ILE A 9 -23.63 -36.37 8.24
CA ILE A 9 -22.24 -36.06 8.61
C ILE A 9 -21.43 -35.61 7.38
N ALA A 10 -21.57 -36.29 6.24
CA ALA A 10 -20.88 -35.92 5.01
C ALA A 10 -21.26 -34.51 4.53
N ILE A 11 -22.56 -34.16 4.56
CA ILE A 11 -23.03 -32.83 4.16
C ILE A 11 -22.46 -31.76 5.09
N VAL A 12 -22.47 -31.99 6.41
CA VAL A 12 -21.92 -31.03 7.38
C VAL A 12 -20.42 -30.80 7.16
N LEU A 13 -19.66 -31.86 6.89
CA LEU A 13 -18.22 -31.74 6.61
C LEU A 13 -17.94 -30.91 5.34
N ILE A 14 -18.75 -31.08 4.30
CA ILE A 14 -18.63 -30.28 3.05
C ILE A 14 -18.91 -28.79 3.33
N ILE A 15 -19.94 -28.49 4.12
CA ILE A 15 -20.27 -27.10 4.49
C ILE A 15 -19.13 -26.47 5.31
N ILE A 16 -18.58 -27.19 6.29
CA ILE A 16 -17.46 -26.71 7.10
C ILE A 16 -16.23 -26.45 6.22
N ALA A 17 -15.91 -27.37 5.29
CA ALA A 17 -14.80 -27.17 4.36
C ALA A 17 -15.00 -25.93 3.46
N ALA A 18 -16.21 -25.72 2.94
CA ALA A 18 -16.55 -24.54 2.15
C ALA A 18 -16.43 -23.24 2.96
N LEU A 19 -16.86 -23.24 4.23
CA LEU A 19 -16.73 -22.08 5.12
C LEU A 19 -15.26 -21.76 5.41
N ILE A 20 -14.44 -22.77 5.72
CA ILE A 20 -13.00 -22.60 5.94
C ILE A 20 -12.32 -22.04 4.69
N PHE A 21 -12.65 -22.58 3.51
CA PHE A 21 -12.09 -22.12 2.24
C PHE A 21 -12.46 -20.66 1.94
N ALA A 22 -13.74 -20.30 2.10
CA ALA A 22 -14.20 -18.92 1.90
C ALA A 22 -13.53 -17.94 2.86
N PHE A 23 -13.33 -18.35 4.12
CA PHE A 23 -12.69 -17.51 5.14
C PHE A 23 -11.19 -17.32 4.87
N GLN A 24 -10.49 -18.39 4.47
CA GLN A 24 -9.08 -18.34 4.05
C GLN A 24 -8.91 -17.43 2.81
N TYR A 25 -9.82 -17.54 1.82
CA TYR A 25 -9.78 -16.72 0.61
C TYR A 25 -9.96 -15.21 0.85
N GLN A 26 -10.69 -14.83 1.90
CA GLN A 26 -10.79 -13.42 2.30
C GLN A 26 -9.50 -12.90 2.95
N ARG A 27 -8.77 -13.76 3.69
CA ARG A 27 -7.51 -13.36 4.34
C ARG A 27 -6.33 -13.23 3.37
N THR A 28 -6.37 -13.87 2.22
CA THR A 28 -5.33 -13.75 1.17
C THR A 28 -5.49 -12.53 0.28
N LYS A 29 -6.54 -11.73 0.47
CA LYS A 29 -6.66 -10.41 -0.17
C LYS A 29 -5.83 -9.41 0.63
N GLU A 30 -4.52 -9.52 0.54
CA GLU A 30 -3.64 -8.43 0.96
C GLU A 30 -4.13 -7.14 0.26
N PRO A 31 -4.26 -6.02 0.99
CA PRO A 31 -4.62 -4.76 0.36
C PRO A 31 -3.62 -4.52 -0.77
N PRO A 32 -4.08 -4.10 -1.97
CA PRO A 32 -3.17 -3.86 -3.08
C PRO A 32 -2.03 -2.97 -2.57
N PRO A 33 -0.76 -3.30 -2.86
CA PRO A 33 0.37 -2.52 -2.37
C PRO A 33 0.08 -1.07 -2.71
N LYS A 34 -0.08 -0.24 -1.68
CA LYS A 34 -0.47 1.17 -1.83
C LYS A 34 0.59 1.78 -2.75
N LYS A 35 0.23 2.04 -4.01
CA LYS A 35 1.12 2.69 -4.96
C LYS A 35 1.39 4.07 -4.39
N VAL A 36 2.65 4.33 -4.05
CA VAL A 36 3.09 5.66 -3.63
C VAL A 36 2.85 6.59 -4.81
N THR A 37 1.97 7.57 -4.64
CA THR A 37 1.62 8.50 -5.72
C THR A 37 2.56 9.70 -5.70
N ALA A 38 2.58 10.47 -6.80
CA ALA A 38 3.33 11.73 -6.85
C ALA A 38 2.91 12.71 -5.75
N GLU A 39 1.64 12.66 -5.30
CA GLU A 39 1.12 13.47 -4.20
C GLU A 39 1.71 13.07 -2.85
N ASP A 40 1.84 11.76 -2.59
CA ASP A 40 2.47 11.24 -1.36
C ASP A 40 3.94 11.72 -1.28
N ILE A 41 4.67 11.70 -2.41
CA ILE A 41 6.06 12.19 -2.48
C ILE A 41 6.14 13.71 -2.29
N LYS A 42 5.23 14.49 -2.88
CA LYS A 42 5.18 15.95 -2.66
C LYS A 42 4.91 16.29 -1.20
N ALA A 43 4.00 15.56 -0.54
CA ALA A 43 3.72 15.73 0.88
C ALA A 43 4.96 15.41 1.74
N GLU A 44 5.72 14.38 1.37
CA GLU A 44 6.96 14.03 2.07
C GLU A 44 8.05 15.09 1.88
N ILE A 45 8.20 15.63 0.66
CA ILE A 45 9.11 16.76 0.39
C ILE A 45 8.75 17.97 1.26
N GLN A 46 7.46 18.31 1.39
CA GLN A 46 7.01 19.40 2.26
C GLN A 46 7.28 19.12 3.75
N ARG A 47 7.09 17.87 4.20
CA ARG A 47 7.44 17.46 5.57
C ARG A 47 8.93 17.66 5.86
N ILE A 48 9.79 17.21 4.94
CA ILE A 48 11.25 17.37 5.05
C ILE A 48 11.63 18.86 5.06
N GLN A 49 11.01 19.67 4.19
CA GLN A 49 11.26 21.12 4.17
C GLN A 49 10.86 21.80 5.48
N ASN A 50 9.73 21.41 6.06
CA ASN A 50 9.18 22.00 7.28
C ASN A 50 9.77 21.43 8.58
N ASP A 51 10.58 20.37 8.52
CA ASP A 51 11.17 19.74 9.71
C ASP A 51 12.14 20.72 10.41
N PRO A 52 11.85 21.22 11.63
CA PRO A 52 12.72 22.15 12.33
C PRO A 52 14.00 21.51 12.88
N ARG A 53 14.07 20.17 12.95
CA ARG A 53 15.19 19.42 13.52
C ARG A 53 16.22 19.00 12.48
N MET A 54 15.88 19.09 11.20
CA MET A 54 16.76 18.66 10.12
C MET A 54 17.60 19.86 9.60
N PRO A 55 18.95 19.74 9.52
CA PRO A 55 19.78 20.81 9.00
C PRO A 55 19.52 21.05 7.50
N PRO A 56 19.73 22.27 6.98
CA PRO A 56 19.39 22.62 5.59
C PRO A 56 20.03 21.72 4.54
N GLN A 57 21.27 21.28 4.80
CA GLN A 57 22.02 20.38 3.93
C GLN A 57 21.40 18.98 3.89
N ALA A 58 20.97 18.44 5.03
CA ALA A 58 20.31 17.14 5.11
C ALA A 58 18.93 17.17 4.42
N LYS A 59 18.18 18.26 4.55
CA LYS A 59 16.91 18.45 3.83
C LYS A 59 17.11 18.37 2.32
N ALA A 60 18.10 19.09 1.78
CA ALA A 60 18.40 19.09 0.35
C ALA A 60 18.80 17.69 -0.16
N ILE A 61 19.61 16.96 0.61
CA ILE A 61 20.02 15.59 0.26
C ILE A 61 18.81 14.65 0.24
N ALA A 62 17.95 14.70 1.26
CA ALA A 62 16.77 13.84 1.35
C ALA A 62 15.77 14.11 0.22
N ILE A 63 15.53 15.39 -0.10
CA ILE A 63 14.67 15.78 -1.22
C ILE A 63 15.28 15.32 -2.55
N ASN A 64 16.59 15.50 -2.75
CA ASN A 64 17.25 15.07 -3.97
C ASN A 64 17.20 13.54 -4.17
N GLN A 65 17.34 12.78 -3.09
CA GLN A 65 17.17 11.32 -3.12
C GLN A 65 15.74 10.95 -3.54
N LEU A 66 14.72 11.56 -2.93
CA LEU A 66 13.31 11.34 -3.32
C LEU A 66 13.06 11.63 -4.80
N LEU A 67 13.60 12.74 -5.32
CA LEU A 67 13.47 13.13 -6.72
C LEU A 67 14.25 12.20 -7.67
N GLN A 68 15.36 11.63 -7.21
CA GLN A 68 16.13 10.66 -7.99
C GLN A 68 15.41 9.31 -8.13
N TYR A 69 14.73 8.86 -7.06
CA TYR A 69 13.89 7.65 -7.12
C TYR A 69 12.55 7.88 -7.84
N HIS A 70 12.04 9.12 -7.85
CA HIS A 70 10.77 9.50 -8.44
C HIS A 70 10.92 10.65 -9.47
N PRO A 71 11.52 10.38 -10.65
CA PRO A 71 11.77 11.40 -11.67
C PRO A 71 10.49 12.02 -12.24
N GLU A 72 9.35 11.33 -12.17
CA GLU A 72 8.03 11.84 -12.50
C GLU A 72 7.64 13.05 -11.64
N VAL A 73 7.96 13.01 -10.34
CA VAL A 73 7.69 14.12 -9.42
C VAL A 73 8.62 15.30 -9.70
N ALA A 74 9.88 15.02 -10.05
CA ALA A 74 10.83 16.06 -10.44
C ALA A 74 10.34 16.85 -11.67
N LYS A 75 9.77 16.15 -12.67
CA LYS A 75 9.18 16.78 -13.85
C LYS A 75 7.96 17.64 -13.50
N GLU A 76 7.07 17.15 -12.64
CA GLU A 76 5.91 17.93 -12.19
C GLU A 76 6.32 19.18 -11.40
N LEU A 77 7.32 19.09 -10.53
CA LEU A 77 7.84 20.23 -9.77
C LEU A 77 8.51 21.27 -10.68
N GLN A 78 9.22 20.83 -11.72
CA GLN A 78 9.79 21.73 -12.72
C GLN A 78 8.70 22.40 -13.57
N GLN A 79 7.62 21.70 -13.91
CA GLN A 79 6.48 22.28 -14.64
C GLN A 79 5.64 23.23 -13.78
N GLN A 80 5.59 23.02 -12.46
CA GLN A 80 4.93 23.94 -11.52
C GLN A 80 5.75 25.20 -11.20
N GLN A 81 6.99 25.33 -11.69
CA GLN A 81 7.72 26.60 -11.71
C GLN A 81 7.64 27.22 -13.12
N PRO A 82 6.53 27.89 -13.49
CA PRO A 82 6.57 28.81 -14.62
C PRO A 82 7.51 29.94 -14.23
N GLY A 83 8.35 30.35 -15.20
CA GLY A 83 9.38 31.36 -15.03
C GLY A 83 8.91 32.61 -14.29
N ARG A 84 9.80 33.09 -13.42
CA ARG A 84 9.82 34.52 -13.08
C ARG A 84 9.99 35.37 -14.32
#